data_AF-A0A920AQP6-F1
#
_entry.id   AF-A0A920AQP6-F1
#
_cell.length_a   1.000
_cell.length_b   1.000
_cell.length_c   1.000
_cell.angle_alpha   90.00
_cell.angle_beta   90.00
_cell.angle_gamma   90.00
#
_symmetry.space_group_name_H-M   'P 1'
#
loop_
_entity.id
_entity.type
_entity.pdbx_description
1 polymer ?
#
loop_
_entity_poly.entity_id
_entity_poly.type
_entity_poly.pdbx_seq_one_letter_code
_entity_poly.pdbx_strand_id
1 'polypeptide(L)'
;MGREKSMVKLCFSIAHASRFDQHILCLWGCVNQRYDGAREASQYGAIGVMSSMSLRMDDYPHTGAMSYGDQPISKRIPAAAISTNAAEKLSNLLKIAPKLKFLFRQQCKQYDDVLSYNVIGEITGSDYPDEIILVGGHLDSWDVGDGAHDDGAGCVQSMEVLRLFQQLDYKPKRTLRVVLFMNEENGLRGGRKYAEIAALKGETHIFALESDAGGFTPRGFNFDLPDHEFAQIDHGNLFLNLI
;
A
#
# COMPACT_ATOMS: atom_id res chain seq x y z
N MET A 1 4.66 32.20 -6.73
CA MET A 1 5.40 32.81 -7.87
C MET A 1 5.86 31.70 -8.79
N GLY A 2 5.25 31.60 -9.98
CA GLY A 2 5.55 30.56 -10.96
C GLY A 2 6.86 30.82 -11.67
N ARG A 3 7.74 29.81 -11.73
CA ARG A 3 8.90 29.80 -12.63
C ARG A 3 8.57 28.87 -13.79
N GLU A 4 8.38 29.42 -14.98
CA GLU A 4 8.44 28.64 -16.22
C GLU A 4 9.85 28.07 -16.38
N LYS A 5 9.98 26.74 -16.41
CA LYS A 5 11.22 26.07 -16.79
C LYS A 5 10.99 25.38 -18.13
N SER A 6 11.60 25.92 -19.18
CA SER A 6 11.57 25.43 -20.56
C SER A 6 12.72 24.45 -20.84
N MET A 7 12.44 23.15 -20.73
CA MET A 7 12.87 22.04 -21.60
C MET A 7 12.39 20.75 -20.92
N VAL A 8 11.31 20.17 -21.45
CA VAL A 8 10.51 19.15 -20.76
C VAL A 8 11.01 17.77 -21.17
N LYS A 9 11.84 17.13 -20.34
CA LYS A 9 11.91 15.66 -20.32
C LYS A 9 10.88 15.19 -19.29
N LEU A 10 9.72 14.76 -19.75
CA LEU A 10 8.72 14.14 -18.88
C LEU A 10 8.88 12.63 -19.00
N CYS A 11 9.05 11.95 -17.86
CA CYS A 11 9.06 10.49 -17.83
C CYS A 11 7.61 9.99 -17.70
N PHE A 12 7.25 9.05 -18.54
CA PHE A 12 5.91 8.50 -18.69
C PHE A 12 5.92 6.97 -18.86
N SER A 13 5.24 6.26 -17.96
CA SER A 13 5.13 4.79 -17.98
C SER A 13 3.68 4.33 -18.07
N ILE A 14 3.42 3.28 -18.86
CA ILE A 14 2.12 2.63 -19.04
C ILE A 14 2.26 1.15 -18.70
N ALA A 15 1.36 0.62 -17.88
CA ALA A 15 1.32 -0.79 -17.48
C ALA A 15 1.17 -1.81 -18.64
N HIS A 16 0.79 -1.38 -19.84
CA HIS A 16 0.48 -2.23 -21.00
C HIS A 16 1.55 -2.25 -22.12
N ALA A 17 2.65 -1.51 -22.00
CA ALA A 17 3.62 -1.40 -23.10
C ALA A 17 4.65 -2.54 -23.07
N SER A 18 4.66 -3.41 -24.10
CA SER A 18 5.55 -4.57 -24.23
C SER A 18 6.70 -4.40 -25.25
N ARG A 19 6.95 -3.20 -25.79
CA ARG A 19 8.04 -2.98 -26.77
C ARG A 19 8.79 -1.67 -26.62
N PHE A 20 10.12 -1.84 -26.75
CA PHE A 20 11.19 -0.85 -26.73
C PHE A 20 11.10 0.13 -27.91
N ASP A 21 11.07 1.42 -27.61
CA ASP A 21 11.72 2.48 -28.39
C ASP A 21 12.30 3.49 -27.40
N GLN A 22 13.38 4.18 -27.76
CA GLN A 22 14.38 4.87 -26.90
C GLN A 22 13.91 5.97 -25.92
N HIS A 23 12.66 6.01 -25.52
CA HIS A 23 12.20 6.77 -24.36
C HIS A 23 11.28 5.89 -23.51
N ILE A 24 11.89 5.27 -22.48
CA ILE A 24 11.26 4.65 -21.29
C ILE A 24 11.00 3.13 -21.39
N LEU A 25 11.55 2.40 -20.42
CA LEU A 25 11.46 0.96 -20.22
C LEU A 25 10.14 0.62 -19.50
N CYS A 26 9.41 -0.42 -19.93
CA CYS A 26 8.34 -1.02 -19.11
C CYS A 26 8.26 -2.53 -19.37
N LEU A 27 8.52 -3.33 -18.34
CA LEU A 27 8.13 -4.74 -18.24
C LEU A 27 7.94 -5.04 -16.74
N TRP A 28 6.74 -5.50 -16.37
CA TRP A 28 6.34 -6.06 -15.06
C TRP A 28 6.75 -5.25 -13.81
N GLY A 29 5.78 -4.57 -13.20
CA GLY A 29 5.96 -3.78 -11.97
C GLY A 29 5.79 -2.30 -12.24
N CYS A 30 4.58 -1.78 -12.04
CA CYS A 30 4.33 -0.33 -12.02
C CYS A 30 4.39 0.22 -10.59
N VAL A 31 4.36 -0.64 -9.56
CA VAL A 31 4.42 -0.25 -8.15
C VAL A 31 5.76 0.40 -7.80
N ASN A 32 6.88 -0.21 -8.20
CA ASN A 32 8.21 0.40 -8.08
C ASN A 32 8.32 1.71 -8.88
N GLN A 33 7.65 1.82 -10.03
CA GLN A 33 7.64 3.04 -10.84
C GLN A 33 6.82 4.15 -10.18
N ARG A 34 5.69 3.84 -9.52
CA ARG A 34 4.96 4.78 -8.66
C ARG A 34 5.83 5.19 -7.47
N TYR A 35 6.45 4.22 -6.82
CA TYR A 35 7.17 4.44 -5.57
C TYR A 35 8.44 5.27 -5.77
N ASP A 36 9.31 4.85 -6.70
CA ASP A 36 10.64 5.43 -6.90
C ASP A 36 10.78 6.25 -8.19
N GLY A 37 9.79 6.22 -9.11
CA GLY A 37 9.97 6.77 -10.46
C GLY A 37 10.28 8.26 -10.49
N ALA A 38 9.76 9.05 -9.55
CA ALA A 38 10.08 10.47 -9.44
C ALA A 38 11.53 10.70 -8.97
N ARG A 39 12.03 9.85 -8.06
CA ARG A 39 13.42 9.85 -7.57
C ARG A 39 14.39 9.54 -8.70
N GLU A 40 14.07 8.55 -9.53
CA GLU A 40 14.93 8.16 -10.65
C GLU A 40 14.90 9.18 -11.78
N ALA A 41 13.71 9.63 -12.20
CA ALA A 41 13.57 10.58 -13.29
C ALA A 41 14.24 11.94 -13.02
N SER A 42 14.26 12.40 -11.76
CA SER A 42 14.90 13.66 -11.38
C SER A 42 16.41 13.66 -11.68
N GLN A 43 17.07 12.51 -11.59
CA GLN A 43 18.50 12.35 -11.90
C GLN A 43 18.81 12.58 -13.39
N TYR A 44 17.84 12.33 -14.27
CA TYR A 44 17.95 12.55 -15.72
C TYR A 44 17.52 13.96 -16.15
N GLY A 45 17.28 14.86 -15.19
CA GLY A 45 16.85 16.24 -15.44
C GLY A 45 15.37 16.36 -15.81
N ALA A 46 14.55 15.36 -15.48
CA ALA A 46 13.11 15.50 -15.61
C ALA A 46 12.61 16.62 -14.68
N ILE A 47 11.55 17.32 -15.10
CA ILE A 47 10.91 18.38 -14.30
C ILE A 47 9.56 17.94 -13.72
N GLY A 48 9.14 16.71 -14.02
CA GLY A 48 7.94 16.07 -13.51
C GLY A 48 7.78 14.66 -14.09
N VAL A 49 6.96 13.84 -13.44
CA VAL A 49 6.67 12.45 -13.85
C VAL A 49 5.16 12.22 -13.85
N MET A 50 4.68 11.46 -14.83
CA MET A 50 3.33 10.92 -14.81
C MET A 50 3.37 9.41 -15.02
N SER A 51 2.54 8.67 -14.29
CA SER A 51 2.43 7.21 -14.41
C SER A 51 0.97 6.77 -14.47
N SER A 52 0.73 5.58 -15.02
CA SER A 52 -0.57 4.91 -14.97
C SER A 52 -0.40 3.50 -14.40
N MET A 53 -1.30 3.10 -13.50
CA MET A 53 -1.13 1.92 -12.65
C MET A 53 -2.12 0.79 -12.93
N SER A 54 -3.16 1.03 -13.73
CA SER A 54 -4.19 0.05 -14.01
C SER A 54 -3.94 -0.70 -15.32
N LEU A 55 -4.40 -1.95 -15.37
CA LEU A 55 -4.54 -2.71 -16.61
C LEU A 55 -5.89 -2.44 -17.28
N ARG A 56 -6.88 -1.94 -16.54
CA ARG A 56 -8.20 -1.62 -17.08
C ARG A 56 -8.17 -0.27 -17.78
N MET A 57 -8.79 -0.20 -18.95
CA MET A 57 -9.03 1.08 -19.63
C MET A 57 -10.18 1.82 -18.93
N ASP A 58 -9.84 2.89 -18.22
CA ASP A 58 -10.78 3.76 -17.52
C ASP A 58 -10.22 5.17 -17.35
N ASP A 59 -11.01 6.03 -16.72
CA ASP A 59 -10.71 7.44 -16.47
C ASP A 59 -10.32 7.74 -15.02
N TYR A 60 -9.99 6.71 -14.23
CA TYR A 60 -9.67 6.85 -12.80
C TYR A 60 -8.15 6.80 -12.57
N PRO A 61 -7.52 7.89 -12.10
CA PRO A 61 -6.12 7.85 -11.69
C PRO A 61 -5.98 7.12 -10.35
N HIS A 62 -4.98 6.25 -10.25
CA HIS A 62 -4.70 5.48 -9.03
C HIS A 62 -3.57 6.15 -8.24
N THR A 63 -3.93 6.75 -7.10
CA THR A 63 -2.95 7.34 -6.17
C THR A 63 -2.12 6.24 -5.47
N GLY A 64 -1.21 6.65 -4.60
CA GLY A 64 -0.47 5.74 -3.76
C GLY A 64 0.81 6.33 -3.19
N ALA A 65 1.39 5.58 -2.24
CA ALA A 65 2.65 5.94 -1.63
C ALA A 65 3.77 6.08 -2.68
N MET A 66 4.60 7.10 -2.45
CA MET A 66 5.83 7.31 -3.19
C MET A 66 6.95 7.79 -2.26
N SER A 67 8.19 7.59 -2.69
CA SER A 67 9.37 7.99 -1.94
C SER A 67 10.35 8.72 -2.83
N TYR A 68 10.95 9.77 -2.28
CA TYR A 68 12.14 10.39 -2.86
C TYR A 68 13.43 9.87 -2.20
N GLY A 69 13.33 8.87 -1.31
CA GLY A 69 14.41 8.48 -0.41
C GLY A 69 15.00 9.69 0.32
N ASP A 70 16.32 9.76 0.39
CA ASP A 70 17.05 10.84 1.05
C ASP A 70 17.21 12.10 0.16
N GLN A 71 16.53 12.19 -0.99
CA GLN A 71 16.68 13.35 -1.87
C GLN A 71 16.18 14.64 -1.17
N PRO A 72 16.99 15.72 -1.21
CA PRO A 72 16.60 17.00 -0.63
C PRO A 72 15.42 17.60 -1.39
N ILE A 73 14.58 18.37 -0.69
CA ILE A 73 13.37 18.99 -1.25
C ILE A 73 13.66 19.78 -2.53
N SER A 74 14.81 20.44 -2.62
CA SER A 74 15.24 21.22 -3.79
C SER A 74 15.44 20.40 -5.08
N LYS A 75 15.59 19.09 -4.96
CA LYS A 75 15.75 18.15 -6.09
C LYS A 75 14.47 17.35 -6.40
N ARG A 76 13.43 17.46 -5.58
CA ARG A 76 12.17 16.75 -5.79
C ARG A 76 11.40 17.36 -6.96
N ILE A 77 10.78 16.50 -7.76
CA ILE A 77 10.00 16.89 -8.94
C ILE A 77 8.55 16.41 -8.80
N PRO A 78 7.56 17.17 -9.26
CA PRO A 78 6.15 16.77 -9.17
C PRO A 78 5.88 15.42 -9.84
N ALA A 79 5.05 14.60 -9.21
CA ALA A 79 4.67 13.28 -9.69
C ALA A 79 3.15 13.11 -9.59
N ALA A 80 2.51 12.59 -10.64
CA ALA A 80 1.07 12.36 -10.66
C ALA A 80 0.73 11.03 -11.31
N ALA A 81 -0.27 10.35 -10.77
CA ALA A 81 -0.95 9.30 -11.50
C ALA A 81 -1.96 9.91 -12.49
N ILE A 82 -2.05 9.33 -13.67
CA ILE A 82 -3.11 9.62 -14.65
C ILE A 82 -3.85 8.33 -14.99
N SER A 83 -5.08 8.45 -15.46
CA SER A 83 -5.87 7.29 -15.90
C SER A 83 -5.23 6.59 -17.09
N THR A 84 -5.58 5.33 -17.32
CA THR A 84 -5.10 4.55 -18.47
C THR A 84 -5.55 5.16 -19.80
N ASN A 85 -6.77 5.67 -19.88
CA ASN A 85 -7.24 6.39 -21.07
C ASN A 85 -6.43 7.66 -21.34
N ALA A 86 -6.13 8.45 -20.30
CA ALA A 86 -5.31 9.65 -20.42
C ALA A 86 -3.86 9.32 -20.80
N ALA A 87 -3.34 8.22 -20.24
CA ALA A 87 -2.02 7.67 -20.53
C ALA A 87 -1.89 7.30 -22.02
N GLU A 88 -2.82 6.52 -22.56
CA GLU A 88 -2.86 6.15 -23.98
C GLU A 88 -3.00 7.38 -24.88
N LYS A 89 -3.88 8.31 -24.52
CA LYS A 89 -4.06 9.56 -25.26
C LYS A 89 -2.76 10.37 -25.31
N LEU A 90 -2.08 10.54 -24.19
CA LEU A 90 -0.81 11.26 -24.12
C LEU A 90 0.29 10.56 -24.94
N SER A 91 0.39 9.23 -24.82
CA SER A 91 1.32 8.40 -25.60
C SER A 91 1.14 8.63 -27.10
N ASN A 92 -0.10 8.58 -27.59
CA ASN A 92 -0.40 8.77 -29.00
C ASN A 92 -0.15 10.20 -29.48
N LEU A 93 -0.46 11.21 -28.66
CA LEU A 93 -0.15 12.60 -28.98
C LEU A 93 1.36 12.87 -29.06
N LEU A 94 2.16 12.23 -28.20
CA LEU A 94 3.62 12.35 -28.23
C LEU A 94 4.26 11.72 -29.48
N LYS A 95 3.67 10.63 -30.01
CA LYS A 95 4.10 10.05 -31.29
C LYS A 95 3.86 11.00 -32.48
N ILE A 96 2.77 11.76 -32.44
CA ILE A 96 2.39 12.71 -33.51
C ILE A 96 3.16 14.03 -33.36
N ALA A 97 3.28 14.55 -32.14
CA ALA A 97 3.93 15.80 -31.82
C ALA A 97 4.97 15.58 -30.71
N PRO A 98 6.21 15.15 -31.05
CA PRO A 98 7.26 14.86 -30.07
C PRO A 98 7.68 16.04 -29.18
N LYS A 99 7.31 17.28 -29.58
CA LYS A 99 7.56 18.52 -28.84
C LYS A 99 6.30 19.08 -28.17
N LEU A 100 5.28 18.24 -27.95
CA LEU A 100 4.04 18.61 -27.28
C LEU A 100 4.34 19.29 -25.94
N LYS A 101 3.67 20.42 -25.70
CA LYS A 101 3.68 21.12 -24.42
C LYS A 101 2.29 21.03 -23.81
N PHE A 102 2.22 20.79 -22.51
CA PHE A 102 0.96 20.81 -21.76
C PHE A 102 1.22 21.42 -20.38
N LEU A 103 0.14 21.87 -19.75
CA LEU A 103 0.18 22.43 -18.40
C LEU A 103 0.11 21.30 -17.37
N PHE A 104 1.10 21.24 -16.48
CA PHE A 104 1.08 20.35 -15.33
C PHE A 104 1.09 21.19 -14.04
N ARG A 105 0.02 21.10 -13.25
CA ARG A 105 -0.15 21.88 -12.02
C ARG A 105 -0.69 20.97 -10.91
N GLN A 106 0.03 20.91 -9.80
CA GLN A 106 -0.39 20.28 -8.56
C GLN A 106 -0.42 21.31 -7.43
N GLN A 107 -1.36 21.17 -6.50
CA GLN A 107 -1.48 22.03 -5.33
C GLN A 107 -1.54 21.15 -4.08
N CYS A 108 -0.39 20.62 -3.71
CA CYS A 108 -0.25 19.73 -2.57
C CYS A 108 0.52 20.44 -1.45
N LYS A 109 0.25 20.09 -0.20
CA LYS A 109 0.95 20.61 0.96
C LYS A 109 1.17 19.50 1.97
N GLN A 110 2.42 19.33 2.40
CA GLN A 110 2.76 18.47 3.53
C GLN A 110 2.49 19.23 4.83
N TYR A 111 1.74 18.61 5.74
CA TYR A 111 1.56 19.08 7.11
C TYR A 111 2.43 18.27 8.06
N ASP A 112 2.57 18.76 9.29
CA ASP A 112 3.28 18.04 10.34
C ASP A 112 2.53 16.75 10.70
N ASP A 113 3.30 15.76 11.18
CA ASP A 113 2.74 14.52 11.71
C ASP A 113 1.77 14.79 12.86
N VAL A 114 0.66 14.06 12.86
CA VAL A 114 -0.34 14.09 13.94
C VAL A 114 -0.47 12.71 14.58
N LEU A 115 -0.88 12.71 15.85
CA LEU A 115 -1.14 11.47 16.57
C LEU A 115 -2.38 10.78 15.99
N SER A 116 -2.25 9.47 15.75
CA SER A 116 -3.33 8.57 15.38
C SER A 116 -3.22 7.25 16.15
N TYR A 117 -4.19 6.35 15.98
CA TYR A 117 -4.37 5.20 16.87
C TYR A 117 -4.76 3.94 16.11
N ASN A 118 -4.14 2.82 16.47
CA ASN A 118 -4.69 1.50 16.15
C ASN A 118 -5.91 1.23 17.05
N VAL A 119 -6.86 0.45 16.55
CA VAL A 119 -8.01 -0.04 17.34
C VAL A 119 -7.79 -1.51 17.65
N ILE A 120 -7.91 -1.89 18.93
CA ILE A 120 -7.68 -3.28 19.38
C ILE A 120 -8.93 -3.77 20.12
N GLY A 121 -9.42 -4.96 19.73
CA GLY A 121 -10.49 -5.68 20.40
C GLY A 121 -10.08 -7.12 20.70
N GLU A 122 -10.49 -7.67 21.84
CA GLU A 122 -10.01 -8.99 22.30
C GLU A 122 -11.08 -9.83 22.96
N ILE A 123 -10.99 -11.16 22.77
CA ILE A 123 -11.62 -12.18 23.59
C ILE A 123 -10.51 -12.93 24.32
N THR A 124 -10.44 -12.80 25.63
CA THR A 124 -9.43 -13.48 26.45
C THR A 124 -9.62 -15.00 26.45
N GLY A 125 -8.52 -15.71 26.23
CA GLY A 125 -8.50 -17.18 26.22
C GLY A 125 -8.85 -17.83 27.57
N SER A 126 -9.13 -19.13 27.55
CA SER A 126 -9.33 -19.94 28.76
C SER A 126 -8.04 -20.55 29.31
N ASP A 127 -7.36 -21.36 28.50
CA ASP A 127 -6.28 -22.25 28.93
C ASP A 127 -4.91 -21.55 28.79
N TYR A 128 -4.79 -20.68 27.79
CA TYR A 128 -3.57 -19.97 27.40
C TYR A 128 -3.89 -18.49 27.13
N PRO A 129 -4.29 -17.71 28.15
CA PRO A 129 -4.73 -16.32 27.97
C PRO A 129 -3.60 -15.39 27.48
N ASP A 130 -2.33 -15.75 27.70
CA ASP A 130 -1.17 -14.95 27.29
C ASP A 130 -0.67 -15.30 25.87
N GLU A 131 -1.23 -16.35 25.24
CA GLU A 131 -0.96 -16.72 23.86
C GLU A 131 -2.01 -16.07 22.93
N ILE A 132 -1.53 -15.27 21.98
CA ILE A 132 -2.36 -14.42 21.13
C ILE A 132 -2.42 -14.97 19.71
N ILE A 133 -3.64 -15.07 19.19
CA ILE A 133 -3.94 -15.26 17.77
C ILE A 133 -4.52 -13.93 17.27
N LEU A 134 -3.81 -13.27 16.36
CA LEU A 134 -4.17 -11.97 15.81
C LEU A 134 -4.82 -12.11 14.44
N VAL A 135 -5.92 -11.40 14.22
CA VAL A 135 -6.52 -11.18 12.90
C VAL A 135 -6.70 -9.68 12.69
N GLY A 136 -6.26 -9.13 11.57
CA GLY A 136 -6.27 -7.68 11.34
C GLY A 136 -6.63 -7.24 9.93
N GLY A 137 -6.75 -5.93 9.82
CA GLY A 137 -6.86 -5.14 8.60
C GLY A 137 -6.42 -3.72 8.92
N HIS A 138 -6.44 -2.80 7.96
CA HIS A 138 -6.09 -1.40 8.20
C HIS A 138 -7.30 -0.45 8.08
N LEU A 139 -7.36 0.51 8.99
CA LEU A 139 -8.50 1.40 9.18
C LEU A 139 -8.39 2.69 8.34
N ASP A 140 -7.18 3.03 7.89
CA ASP A 140 -6.98 4.13 6.94
C ASP A 140 -7.25 3.69 5.50
N SER A 141 -7.41 4.67 4.62
CA SER A 141 -7.54 4.47 3.17
C SER A 141 -6.94 5.66 2.44
N TRP A 142 -6.74 5.51 1.13
CA TRP A 142 -6.56 6.68 0.26
C TRP A 142 -7.78 7.61 0.24
N ASP A 143 -7.53 8.87 -0.10
CA ASP A 143 -8.49 9.98 -0.09
C ASP A 143 -9.36 10.09 -1.37
N VAL A 144 -9.07 9.28 -2.38
CA VAL A 144 -9.74 9.33 -3.70
C VAL A 144 -10.97 8.43 -3.81
N GLY A 145 -11.28 7.65 -2.77
CA GLY A 145 -12.44 6.76 -2.71
C GLY A 145 -12.91 6.56 -1.27
N ASP A 146 -13.82 5.59 -1.08
CA ASP A 146 -14.47 5.35 0.22
C ASP A 146 -13.75 4.30 1.09
N GLY A 147 -12.63 3.74 0.62
CA GLY A 147 -11.88 2.71 1.35
C GLY A 147 -12.64 1.39 1.56
N ALA A 148 -13.71 1.13 0.79
CA ALA A 148 -14.60 -0.01 1.07
C ALA A 148 -13.94 -1.39 0.89
N HIS A 149 -13.07 -1.53 -0.12
CA HIS A 149 -12.30 -2.76 -0.36
C HIS A 149 -10.92 -2.74 0.30
N ASP A 150 -10.36 -1.55 0.50
CA ASP A 150 -8.98 -1.27 0.86
C ASP A 150 -9.01 -0.17 1.95
N ASP A 151 -9.16 -0.52 3.23
CA ASP A 151 -9.38 -1.89 3.76
C ASP A 151 -10.60 -2.00 4.72
N GLY A 152 -11.70 -1.35 4.35
CA GLY A 152 -12.98 -1.51 5.04
C GLY A 152 -13.47 -2.95 5.07
N ALA A 153 -13.17 -3.73 4.02
CA ALA A 153 -13.54 -5.14 3.94
C ALA A 153 -12.76 -6.00 4.94
N GLY A 154 -11.43 -5.88 5.02
CA GLY A 154 -10.60 -6.60 5.97
C GLY A 154 -10.88 -6.21 7.41
N CYS A 155 -11.16 -4.92 7.66
CA CYS A 155 -11.64 -4.46 8.96
C CYS A 155 -12.92 -5.20 9.40
N VAL A 156 -13.94 -5.25 8.54
CA VAL A 156 -15.21 -5.93 8.86
C VAL A 156 -15.00 -7.43 9.02
N GLN A 157 -14.24 -8.08 8.13
CA GLN A 157 -13.94 -9.51 8.25
C GLN A 157 -13.24 -9.84 9.57
N SER A 158 -12.30 -9.01 10.00
CA SER A 158 -11.59 -9.18 11.26
C SER A 158 -12.53 -9.02 12.46
N MET A 159 -13.35 -7.96 12.49
CA MET A 159 -14.34 -7.77 13.56
C MET A 159 -15.35 -8.93 13.65
N GLU A 160 -15.75 -9.49 12.50
CA GLU A 160 -16.65 -10.64 12.43
C GLU A 160 -16.08 -11.88 13.11
N VAL A 161 -14.75 -12.05 13.17
CA VAL A 161 -14.13 -13.15 13.94
C VAL A 161 -14.56 -13.07 15.40
N LEU A 162 -14.39 -11.92 16.05
CA LEU A 162 -14.79 -11.77 17.47
C LEU A 162 -16.30 -11.89 17.65
N ARG A 163 -17.09 -11.33 16.73
CA ARG A 163 -18.56 -11.39 16.80
C ARG A 163 -19.07 -12.83 16.70
N LEU A 164 -18.54 -13.62 15.77
CA LEU A 164 -18.93 -15.02 15.57
C LEU A 164 -18.59 -15.89 16.76
N PHE A 165 -17.39 -15.75 17.34
CA PHE A 165 -17.00 -16.51 18.54
C PHE A 165 -17.92 -16.21 19.74
N GLN A 166 -18.29 -14.93 19.93
CA GLN A 166 -19.27 -14.55 20.94
C GLN A 166 -20.66 -15.13 20.66
N GLN A 167 -21.13 -15.11 19.41
CA GLN A 167 -22.42 -15.67 19.05
C GLN A 167 -22.52 -17.18 19.19
N LEU A 168 -21.41 -17.89 18.98
CA LEU A 168 -21.31 -19.33 19.18
C LEU A 168 -21.23 -19.71 20.67
N ASP A 169 -21.16 -18.74 21.58
CA ASP A 169 -20.89 -18.93 23.01
C ASP A 169 -19.65 -19.81 23.23
N TYR A 170 -18.65 -19.66 22.35
CA TYR A 170 -17.43 -20.43 22.38
C TYR A 170 -16.30 -19.60 22.97
N LYS A 171 -15.75 -20.07 24.09
CA LYS A 171 -14.54 -19.48 24.68
C LYS A 171 -13.30 -20.14 24.06
N PRO A 172 -12.46 -19.38 23.32
CA PRO A 172 -11.24 -19.92 22.76
C PRO A 172 -10.23 -20.25 23.86
N LYS A 173 -9.36 -21.23 23.61
CA LYS A 173 -8.28 -21.57 24.55
C LYS A 173 -7.23 -20.47 24.65
N ARG A 174 -6.95 -19.81 23.53
CA ARG A 174 -6.01 -18.71 23.36
C ARG A 174 -6.75 -17.38 23.23
N THR A 175 -6.08 -16.28 23.50
CA THR A 175 -6.66 -14.95 23.29
C THR A 175 -6.80 -14.68 21.79
N LEU A 176 -8.01 -14.35 21.35
CA LEU A 176 -8.27 -13.86 20.01
C LEU A 176 -8.20 -12.34 20.04
N ARG A 177 -7.31 -11.76 19.24
CA ARG A 177 -7.12 -10.32 19.14
C ARG A 177 -7.42 -9.86 17.73
N VAL A 178 -8.24 -8.83 17.61
CA VAL A 178 -8.40 -8.05 16.39
C VAL A 178 -7.66 -6.74 16.51
N VAL A 179 -6.87 -6.42 15.49
CA VAL A 179 -6.19 -5.12 15.38
C VAL A 179 -6.57 -4.47 14.07
N LEU A 180 -7.14 -3.28 14.14
CA LEU A 180 -7.32 -2.41 12.99
C LEU A 180 -6.14 -1.42 12.99
N PHE A 181 -5.17 -1.69 12.12
CA PHE A 181 -3.94 -0.92 12.03
C PHE A 181 -4.22 0.44 11.41
N MET A 182 -3.46 1.43 11.84
CA MET A 182 -3.56 2.78 11.32
C MET A 182 -2.32 3.12 10.52
N ASN A 183 -2.50 3.84 9.43
CA ASN A 183 -1.42 4.36 8.63
C ASN A 183 -0.58 3.24 7.98
N GLU A 184 -1.27 2.26 7.41
CA GLU A 184 -0.69 1.27 6.47
C GLU A 184 -0.17 2.02 5.24
N GLU A 185 -1.02 2.89 4.68
CA GLU A 185 -0.89 3.44 3.34
C GLU A 185 0.28 4.43 3.19
N ASN A 186 0.72 5.02 4.32
CA ASN A 186 1.92 5.88 4.36
C ASN A 186 3.13 5.18 5.01
N GLY A 187 3.18 3.85 4.95
CA GLY A 187 4.35 3.04 5.30
C GLY A 187 4.23 2.32 6.64
N LEU A 188 3.12 1.64 6.89
CA LEU A 188 2.97 0.62 7.93
C LEU A 188 3.26 1.13 9.36
N ARG A 189 2.94 2.39 9.67
CA ARG A 189 3.34 3.00 10.96
C ARG A 189 2.59 2.38 12.13
N GLY A 190 1.31 2.06 11.95
CA GLY A 190 0.50 1.41 12.98
C GLY A 190 0.96 0.00 13.30
N GLY A 191 1.22 -0.82 12.27
CA GLY A 191 1.76 -2.17 12.41
C GLY A 191 3.12 -2.18 13.12
N ARG A 192 4.06 -1.33 12.67
CA ARG A 192 5.38 -1.19 13.30
C ARG A 192 5.28 -0.75 14.76
N LYS A 193 4.40 0.21 15.07
CA LYS A 193 4.21 0.65 16.46
C LYS A 193 3.58 -0.43 17.33
N TYR A 194 2.63 -1.19 16.79
CA TYR A 194 2.05 -2.33 17.48
C TYR A 194 3.11 -3.37 17.82
N ALA A 195 3.93 -3.78 16.85
CA ALA A 195 4.99 -4.76 17.03
C ALA A 195 6.03 -4.30 18.08
N GLU A 196 6.42 -3.03 18.05
CA GLU A 196 7.31 -2.43 19.06
C GLU A 196 6.72 -2.56 20.48
N ILE A 197 5.44 -2.20 20.66
CA ILE A 197 4.78 -2.25 21.97
C ILE A 197 4.56 -3.70 22.42
N ALA A 198 4.18 -4.61 21.52
CA ALA A 198 4.02 -6.03 21.82
C ALA A 198 5.33 -6.66 22.32
N ALA A 199 6.45 -6.36 21.63
CA ALA A 199 7.78 -6.80 22.03
C ALA A 199 8.20 -6.23 23.41
N LEU A 200 7.94 -4.94 23.65
CA LEU A 200 8.22 -4.30 24.95
C LEU A 200 7.42 -4.92 26.10
N LYS A 201 6.20 -5.37 25.82
CA LYS A 201 5.34 -6.05 26.79
C LYS A 201 5.65 -7.55 26.94
N GLY A 202 6.50 -8.12 26.08
CA GLY A 202 6.75 -9.56 26.06
C GLY A 202 5.52 -10.38 25.67
N GLU A 203 4.64 -9.83 24.83
CA GLU A 203 3.46 -10.54 24.35
C GLU A 203 3.85 -11.72 23.46
N THR A 204 3.13 -12.84 23.57
CA THR A 204 3.39 -14.05 22.79
C THR A 204 2.33 -14.21 21.70
N HIS A 205 2.71 -13.94 20.45
CA HIS A 205 1.86 -14.17 19.28
C HIS A 205 2.16 -15.55 18.68
N ILE A 206 1.16 -16.42 18.69
CA ILE A 206 1.23 -17.77 18.08
C ILE A 206 0.75 -17.71 16.62
N PHE A 207 0.04 -16.66 16.23
CA PHE A 207 -0.41 -16.48 14.86
C PHE A 207 -0.79 -15.03 14.63
N ALA A 208 -0.54 -14.56 13.42
CA ALA A 208 -1.04 -13.29 12.93
C ALA A 208 -1.52 -13.46 11.49
N LEU A 209 -2.68 -12.88 11.18
CA LEU A 209 -3.27 -12.86 9.85
C LEU A 209 -3.78 -11.46 9.58
N GLU A 210 -3.58 -10.98 8.37
CA GLU A 210 -4.20 -9.75 7.87
C GLU A 210 -5.03 -10.06 6.63
N SER A 211 -6.16 -9.37 6.50
CA SER A 211 -6.98 -9.38 5.30
C SER A 211 -6.91 -8.00 4.69
N ASP A 212 -6.22 -7.87 3.56
CA ASP A 212 -6.02 -6.59 2.86
C ASP A 212 -6.00 -6.83 1.33
N ALA A 213 -6.97 -7.61 0.86
CA ALA A 213 -7.08 -7.96 -0.57
C ALA A 213 -8.54 -7.87 -1.06
N GLY A 214 -9.34 -7.03 -0.41
CA GLY A 214 -10.74 -6.80 -0.75
C GLY A 214 -11.75 -7.77 -0.11
N GLY A 215 -13.03 -7.54 -0.43
CA GLY A 215 -14.16 -8.29 0.12
C GLY A 215 -14.61 -9.52 -0.67
N PHE A 216 -13.78 -10.05 -1.57
CA PHE A 216 -14.15 -11.23 -2.36
C PHE A 216 -13.98 -12.52 -1.56
N THR A 217 -14.58 -13.61 -2.05
CA THR A 217 -14.43 -14.93 -1.40
C THR A 217 -12.96 -15.31 -1.30
N PRO A 218 -12.43 -15.59 -0.08
CA PRO A 218 -11.04 -15.99 0.10
C PRO A 218 -10.70 -17.19 -0.78
N ARG A 219 -9.61 -17.07 -1.56
CA ARG A 219 -9.15 -18.13 -2.48
C ARG A 219 -7.95 -18.92 -1.94
N GLY A 220 -7.27 -18.38 -0.93
CA GLY A 220 -6.09 -18.94 -0.30
C GLY A 220 -5.45 -17.95 0.65
N PHE A 221 -4.29 -18.33 1.19
CA PHE A 221 -3.44 -17.49 2.03
C PHE A 221 -2.10 -17.28 1.32
N ASN A 222 -1.56 -16.07 1.45
CA ASN A 222 -0.18 -15.77 1.10
C ASN A 222 0.66 -15.75 2.38
N PHE A 223 1.94 -16.10 2.26
CA PHE A 223 2.87 -16.15 3.38
C PHE A 223 4.12 -15.34 3.00
N ASP A 224 4.34 -14.21 3.66
CA ASP A 224 5.54 -13.39 3.49
C ASP A 224 6.54 -13.69 4.62
N LEU A 225 7.16 -14.88 4.54
CA LEU A 225 8.04 -15.44 5.56
C LEU A 225 9.33 -15.99 4.93
N PRO A 226 10.47 -15.94 5.64
CA PRO A 226 11.66 -16.70 5.26
C PRO A 226 11.39 -18.23 5.21
N ASP A 227 12.05 -18.95 4.30
CA ASP A 227 11.86 -20.40 4.11
C ASP A 227 11.94 -21.23 5.40
N HIS A 228 12.83 -20.86 6.33
CA HIS A 228 13.02 -21.57 7.60
C HIS A 228 11.88 -21.35 8.61
N GLU A 229 11.15 -20.24 8.51
CA GLU A 229 9.91 -20.00 9.27
C GLU A 229 8.74 -20.70 8.59
N PHE A 230 8.68 -20.66 7.25
CA PHE A 230 7.67 -21.37 6.47
C PHE A 230 7.69 -22.89 6.74
N ALA A 231 8.87 -23.49 6.91
CA ALA A 231 9.01 -24.90 7.27
C ALA A 231 8.39 -25.26 8.63
N GLN A 232 8.16 -24.31 9.53
CA GLN A 232 7.51 -24.55 10.83
C GLN A 232 5.98 -24.69 10.69
N ILE A 233 5.41 -24.15 9.61
CA ILE A 233 3.98 -24.24 9.29
C ILE A 233 3.57 -25.69 9.03
N ASP A 234 4.42 -26.47 8.34
CA ASP A 234 4.20 -27.89 8.05
C ASP A 234 4.32 -28.78 9.31
N HIS A 235 4.83 -28.23 10.42
CA HIS A 235 5.07 -28.92 11.69
C HIS A 235 4.22 -28.41 12.86
N GLY A 236 3.24 -27.54 12.61
CA GLY A 236 2.25 -27.12 13.62
C GLY A 236 2.72 -26.06 14.62
N ASN A 237 3.89 -25.45 14.41
CA ASN A 237 4.33 -24.27 15.13
C ASN A 237 4.18 -23.07 14.19
N LEU A 238 3.00 -22.45 14.16
CA LEU A 238 2.80 -21.27 13.33
C LEU A 238 3.47 -20.06 13.99
N PHE A 239 4.33 -19.39 13.23
CA PHE A 239 4.77 -18.01 13.45
C PHE A 239 4.52 -17.32 12.11
N LEU A 240 3.84 -16.17 12.11
CA LEU A 240 3.60 -15.38 10.91
C LEU A 240 4.03 -13.94 11.18
N ASN A 241 5.07 -13.51 10.47
CA ASN A 241 5.38 -12.11 10.27
C ASN A 241 4.37 -11.53 9.27
N LEU A 242 3.75 -10.42 9.66
CA LEU A 242 2.84 -9.62 8.85
C LEU A 242 3.64 -8.64 7.99
N ILE A 243 3.56 -8.79 6.67
CA ILE A 243 3.32 -7.73 5.66
C ILE A 243 2.50 -8.37 4.54
#